data_AF-A0A7Z9XG93-F1
#
_entry.id   AF-A0A7Z9XG93-F1
#
_cell.length_a   1.000
_cell.length_b   1.000
_cell.length_c   1.000
_cell.angle_alpha   90.00
_cell.angle_beta   90.00
_cell.angle_gamma   90.00
#
_symmetry.space_group_name_H-M   'P 1'
#
loop_
_entity.id
_entity.type
_entity.pdbx_description
1 polymer ?
#
loop_
_entity_poly.entity_id
_entity_poly.type
_entity_poly.pdbx_seq_one_letter_code
_entity_poly.pdbx_strand_id
1 'polypeptide(L)' 'MASQVDDNRRKVPTGEDDDLTDKLPERGFEQRLKELYQQYQAGEISLGYLAEQLGVSTWRAYHLLEERGWRTANI' A
#
# COMPACT_ATOMS: atom_id res chain seq x y z
N MET A 1 1.49 17.91 43.05
CA MET A 1 0.71 16.81 42.44
C MET A 1 0.93 16.90 40.95
N ALA A 2 1.66 15.96 40.36
CA ALA A 2 2.03 16.01 38.95
C ALA A 2 0.83 15.67 38.06
N SER A 3 0.56 16.55 37.10
CA SER A 3 -0.35 16.33 35.97
C SER A 3 0.22 15.32 34.99
N GLN A 4 -0.65 14.92 34.05
CA GLN A 4 -0.33 14.41 32.72
C GLN A 4 -0.22 12.88 32.62
N VAL A 5 -1.35 12.25 32.25
CA VAL A 5 -1.32 11.02 31.46
C VAL A 5 -1.87 11.38 30.10
N ASP A 6 -0.93 11.71 29.21
CA ASP A 6 -1.21 11.98 27.81
C ASP A 6 -1.88 10.76 27.16
N ASP A 7 -3.03 11.05 26.58
CA ASP A 7 -3.64 10.35 25.46
C ASP A 7 -2.57 10.10 24.39
N ASN A 8 -2.29 8.84 24.05
CA ASN A 8 -1.85 8.38 22.72
C ASN A 8 -1.28 6.96 22.79
N ARG A 9 -2.13 5.93 22.69
CA ARG A 9 -1.66 4.55 22.43
C ARG A 9 -2.40 3.88 21.29
N ARG A 10 -2.63 4.61 20.19
CA ARG A 10 -2.76 3.96 18.88
C ARG A 10 -1.35 3.71 18.34
N LYS A 11 -0.73 2.62 18.80
CA LYS A 11 0.41 2.04 18.10
C LYS A 11 -0.11 1.50 16.77
N VAL A 12 -0.10 2.34 15.74
CA VAL A 12 0.05 1.84 14.38
C VAL A 12 1.45 1.21 14.31
N PRO A 13 1.59 -0.08 14.00
CA PRO A 13 2.90 -0.63 13.68
C PRO A 13 3.29 -0.02 12.33
N THR A 14 4.08 1.04 12.37
CA THR A 14 4.88 1.48 11.23
C THR A 14 5.75 0.28 10.87
N GLY A 15 5.47 -0.33 9.72
CA GLY A 15 6.32 -1.35 9.13
C GLY A 15 7.67 -0.72 8.81
N GLU A 16 8.61 -0.88 9.73
CA GLU A 16 10.01 -0.50 9.59
C GLU A 16 10.72 -1.55 8.71
N ASP A 17 10.38 -1.56 7.41
CA ASP A 17 11.09 -2.31 6.37
C ASP A 17 11.03 -1.54 5.02
N ASP A 18 11.32 -0.22 5.06
CA ASP A 18 11.37 0.65 3.87
C ASP A 18 12.82 0.88 3.41
N ASP A 19 13.57 -0.20 3.17
CA ASP A 19 14.91 -0.13 2.53
C ASP A 19 15.08 -1.22 1.46
N LEU A 20 14.05 -1.45 0.64
CA LEU A 20 14.18 -2.36 -0.52
C LEU A 20 13.42 -1.90 -1.77
N THR A 21 13.13 -0.61 -1.87
CA THR A 21 12.49 -0.01 -3.06
C THR A 21 13.34 1.03 -3.78
N ASP A 22 14.65 1.09 -3.49
CA ASP A 22 15.56 1.92 -4.27
C ASP A 22 15.86 1.22 -5.61
N LYS A 23 15.25 1.73 -6.68
CA LYS A 23 15.53 1.47 -8.12
C LYS A 23 14.80 0.32 -8.81
N LEU A 24 13.46 0.23 -8.67
CA LEU A 24 12.69 -0.15 -9.87
C LEU A 24 12.61 1.07 -10.79
N PRO A 25 12.89 0.95 -12.10
CA PRO A 25 12.69 2.05 -13.04
C PRO A 25 11.21 2.45 -12.98
N GLU A 26 10.94 3.68 -12.56
CA GLU A 26 9.59 4.19 -12.24
C GLU A 26 8.56 3.86 -13.34
N ARG A 27 9.00 3.87 -14.60
CA ARG A 27 8.16 3.51 -15.77
C ARG A 27 7.66 2.07 -15.79
N GLY A 28 8.48 1.10 -15.38
CA GLY A 28 8.09 -0.32 -15.36
C GLY A 28 7.18 -0.65 -14.18
N PHE A 29 7.40 0.03 -13.05
CA PHE A 29 6.56 -0.10 -11.87
C PHE A 29 5.14 0.40 -12.13
N GLU A 30 4.97 1.58 -12.71
CA GLU A 30 3.65 2.15 -12.97
C GLU A 30 2.83 1.32 -13.98
N GLN A 31 3.47 0.81 -15.02
CA GLN A 31 2.81 -0.04 -16.01
C GLN A 31 2.28 -1.32 -15.35
N ARG A 32 3.13 -2.01 -14.57
CA ARG A 32 2.75 -3.23 -13.87
C ARG A 32 1.69 -2.98 -12.80
N LEU A 33 1.80 -1.88 -12.06
CA LEU A 33 0.79 -1.46 -11.07
C LEU A 33 -0.57 -1.24 -11.75
N LYS A 34 -0.61 -0.60 -12.92
CA LYS A 34 -1.84 -0.39 -13.69
C LYS A 34 -2.46 -1.70 -14.18
N GLU A 35 -1.65 -2.60 -14.74
CA GLU A 35 -2.11 -3.91 -15.23
C GLU A 35 -2.67 -4.77 -14.09
N LEU A 36 -1.99 -4.80 -12.94
CA LEU A 36 -2.47 -5.50 -11.75
C LEU A 36 -3.73 -4.84 -11.20
N TYR A 37 -3.80 -3.51 -11.16
CA TYR A 37 -4.98 -2.80 -10.69
C TYR A 37 -6.21 -3.06 -11.58
N GLN A 38 -6.04 -3.19 -12.90
CA GLN A 38 -7.13 -3.58 -13.80
C GLN A 38 -7.65 -4.99 -13.50
N GLN A 39 -6.76 -5.97 -13.29
CA GLN A 39 -7.15 -7.33 -12.88
C GLN A 39 -7.83 -7.33 -11.50
N TYR A 40 -7.35 -6.50 -10.58
CA TYR A 40 -7.97 -6.32 -9.27
C TYR A 40 -9.39 -5.72 -9.38
N GLN A 41 -9.58 -4.69 -10.21
CA GLN A 41 -10.90 -4.11 -10.51
C GLN A 41 -11.83 -5.10 -11.21
N ALA A 42 -11.30 -5.96 -12.07
CA ALA A 42 -12.04 -7.04 -12.72
C ALA A 42 -12.40 -8.19 -11.75
N GLY A 43 -11.85 -8.19 -10.53
CA GLY A 43 -12.03 -9.26 -9.54
C GLY A 43 -11.23 -10.53 -9.87
N GLU A 44 -10.27 -10.46 -10.80
CA GLU A 44 -9.43 -11.58 -11.20
C GLU A 44 -8.32 -11.88 -10.19
N ILE A 45 -7.84 -10.84 -9.49
CA ILE A 45 -6.81 -10.97 -8.45
C ILE A 45 -7.22 -10.25 -7.16
N SER A 46 -6.69 -10.72 -6.03
CA SER A 46 -6.85 -10.07 -4.73
C SER A 46 -5.80 -8.96 -4.51
N LEU A 47 -6.11 -7.98 -3.65
CA LEU A 47 -5.17 -6.90 -3.30
C LEU A 47 -3.85 -7.43 -2.70
N GLY A 48 -3.91 -8.52 -1.93
CA GLY A 48 -2.70 -9.18 -1.42
C GLY A 48 -1.81 -9.71 -2.55
N TYR A 49 -2.41 -10.35 -3.57
CA TYR A 49 -1.67 -10.86 -4.73
C TYR A 49 -1.04 -9.73 -5.55
N LEU A 50 -1.77 -8.61 -5.72
CA LEU A 50 -1.23 -7.40 -6.34
C LEU A 50 0.01 -6.89 -5.59
N ALA A 51 -0.03 -6.89 -4.26
CA ALA A 51 1.07 -6.45 -3.41
C ALA A 51 2.29 -7.39 -3.53
N GLU A 52 2.07 -8.71 -3.50
CA GLU A 52 3.10 -9.72 -3.71
C GLU A 52 3.77 -9.57 -5.09
N GLN A 53 3.00 -9.30 -6.15
CA GLN A 53 3.53 -9.09 -7.50
C GLN A 53 4.36 -7.81 -7.64
N LEU A 54 4.10 -6.82 -6.80
CA LEU A 54 4.86 -5.57 -6.74
C LEU A 54 6.03 -5.65 -5.75
N GLY A 55 6.15 -6.74 -4.98
CA GLY A 55 7.16 -6.88 -3.93
C GLY A 55 6.95 -5.93 -2.76
N VAL A 56 5.71 -5.47 -2.55
CA VAL A 56 5.36 -4.53 -1.46
C VAL A 56 4.36 -5.18 -0.51
N SER A 57 4.26 -4.67 0.70
CA SER A 57 3.23 -5.11 1.65
C SER A 57 1.83 -4.68 1.17
N THR A 58 0.80 -5.45 1.52
CA THR A 58 -0.61 -5.12 1.20
C THR A 58 -1.02 -3.72 1.62
N TRP A 59 -0.52 -3.26 2.78
CA TRP A 59 -0.72 -1.89 3.26
C TRP A 59 -0.08 -0.84 2.33
N ARG A 60 1.15 -1.08 1.87
CA ARG A 60 1.84 -0.19 0.92
C ARG A 60 1.16 -0.18 -0.44
N ALA A 61 0.68 -1.33 -0.93
CA ALA A 61 -0.14 -1.41 -2.13
C ALA A 61 -1.44 -0.59 -1.98
N TYR A 62 -2.14 -0.70 -0.85
CA TYR A 62 -3.34 0.10 -0.57
C TYR A 62 -3.03 1.60 -0.59
N HIS A 63 -1.98 2.03 0.11
CA HIS A 63 -1.54 3.44 0.13
C HIS A 63 -1.17 3.94 -1.27
N LEU A 64 -0.45 3.15 -2.08
CA LEU A 64 -0.10 3.52 -3.45
C LEU A 64 -1.34 3.75 -4.32
N LEU A 65 -2.40 2.96 -4.11
CA LEU A 65 -3.66 3.12 -4.82
C LEU A 65 -4.42 4.37 -4.33
N GLU A 66 -4.46 4.60 -3.01
CA GLU A 66 -5.09 5.79 -2.42
C GLU A 66 -4.39 7.09 -2.82
N GLU A 67 -3.06 7.16 -2.76
CA GLU A 67 -2.27 8.33 -3.16
C GLU A 67 -2.49 8.70 -4.64
N ARG A 68 -2.82 7.69 -5.47
CA ARG A 68 -3.13 7.86 -6.89
C ARG A 68 -4.61 8.10 -7.17
N GLY A 69 -5.46 8.10 -6.15
CA GLY A 69 -6.92 8.23 -6.29
C GLY A 69 -7.59 7.03 -6.96
N TRP A 70 -6.93 5.87 -6.99
CA TRP A 70 -7.46 4.64 -7.57
C TRP A 70 -8.38 3.96 -6.54
N ARG A 71 -9.65 3.79 -6.92
CA ARG A 71 -10.69 3.22 -6.04
C ARG A 71 -10.41 1.75 -5.70
N THR A 72 -9.97 1.52 -4.47
CA THR A 72 -9.90 0.19 -3.84
C THR A 72 -11.25 -0.30 -3.31
N ALA A 73 -12.26 0.58 -3.25
CA ALA A 73 -13.63 0.23 -2.94
C ALA A 73 -14.54 0.71 -4.07
N ASN A 74 -15.16 -0.23 -4.77
CA ASN A 74 -16.30 0.05 -5.63
C ASN A 74 -17.50 0.36 -4.72
N ILE A 75 -17.95 1.61 -4.69
CA ILE A 75 -19.26 1.96 -4.10
C ILE A 75 -20.39 1.40 -4.95
#